data_AF-A0A2E7KZ63-F1
#
_entry.id   AF-A0A2E7KZ63-F1
#
_cell.length_a   1.000
_cell.length_b   1.000
_cell.length_c   1.000
_cell.angle_alpha   90.00
_cell.angle_beta   90.00
_cell.angle_gamma   90.00
#
_symmetry.space_group_name_H-M   'P 1'
#
loop_
_entity.id
_entity.type
_entity.pdbx_description
1 polymer ?
#
loop_
_entity_poly.entity_id
_entity_poly.type
_entity_poly.pdbx_seq_one_letter_code
_entity_poly.pdbx_strand_id
1 'polypeptide(L)'
;YNSYKIITESQKLSTGDYNNYGWDFNSLEKDNELFYNILLEEDSTEAVFSLNWNRSVINAPWINSKEYQESLADMSISICRLDGEDLALYDFSDSRIDNVEHIYLRGLPKGMYQLKVTTNAFTHFGIAWRAEPGNLPELEININLQDVRIECNNLIKGKEFTLQSSYDFENWATKHTFTANETSHEIIEKINNQKKKFYYRILWNPVN
;
A
#
# COMPACT_ATOMS: atom_id res chain seq x y z
N TYR A 1 16.30 0.13 12.05
CA TYR A 1 17.59 0.57 11.49
C TYR A 1 17.43 1.31 10.15
N ASN A 2 16.30 2.01 9.92
CA ASN A 2 15.97 2.60 8.60
C ASN A 2 15.63 4.11 8.66
N SER A 3 15.61 4.72 9.86
CA SER A 3 15.23 6.14 10.01
C SER A 3 16.21 7.12 9.36
N TYR A 4 17.49 6.74 9.18
CA TYR A 4 18.49 7.61 8.56
C TYR A 4 18.25 7.81 7.05
N LYS A 5 17.62 6.84 6.35
CA LYS A 5 17.31 6.98 4.92
C LYS A 5 16.26 8.07 4.65
N ILE A 6 15.38 8.35 5.61
CA ILE A 6 14.43 9.48 5.59
C ILE A 6 15.15 10.84 5.74
N ILE A 7 16.45 10.84 6.05
CA ILE A 7 17.22 12.08 6.18
C ILE A 7 18.24 12.19 5.04
N THR A 8 18.74 11.07 4.52
CA THR A 8 19.81 11.03 3.51
C THR A 8 19.34 10.80 2.07
N GLU A 9 18.21 10.11 1.86
CA GLU A 9 17.71 9.72 0.52
C GLU A 9 16.37 10.38 0.16
N SER A 10 15.58 10.83 1.14
CA SER A 10 14.29 11.48 0.86
C SER A 10 14.41 12.99 0.76
N GLN A 11 13.94 13.52 -0.37
CA GLN A 11 13.74 14.95 -0.57
C GLN A 11 12.52 15.40 0.24
N LYS A 12 12.65 16.52 0.98
CA LYS A 12 11.47 17.33 1.30
C LYS A 12 10.87 17.74 -0.04
N LEU A 13 9.62 17.36 -0.31
CA LEU A 13 9.02 17.60 -1.63
C LEU A 13 9.20 19.06 -2.07
N SER A 14 10.04 19.29 -3.07
CA SER A 14 9.84 20.36 -4.03
C SER A 14 8.73 19.91 -4.97
N THR A 15 7.81 20.81 -5.31
CA THR A 15 6.75 20.53 -6.28
C THR A 15 7.32 19.90 -7.55
N GLY A 16 7.06 18.61 -7.77
CA GLY A 16 7.45 17.89 -8.99
C GLY A 16 8.32 16.64 -8.81
N ASP A 17 8.83 16.34 -7.61
CA ASP A 17 9.67 15.15 -7.40
C ASP A 17 8.83 13.96 -6.92
N TYR A 18 8.60 13.04 -7.84
CA TYR A 18 7.91 11.78 -7.61
C TYR A 18 8.93 10.71 -7.23
N ASN A 19 8.83 10.16 -6.02
CA ASN A 19 9.79 9.17 -5.57
C ASN A 19 9.15 8.16 -4.61
N ASN A 20 9.74 6.96 -4.65
CA ASN A 20 9.51 5.86 -3.72
C ASN A 20 9.69 6.25 -2.24
N TYR A 21 10.40 7.34 -1.95
CA TYR A 21 10.69 7.81 -0.60
C TYR A 21 10.38 9.30 -0.50
N GLY A 22 9.82 9.74 0.62
CA GLY A 22 9.58 11.17 0.83
C GLY A 22 9.03 11.49 2.21
N TRP A 23 9.06 12.78 2.52
CA TRP A 23 8.44 13.32 3.72
C TRP A 23 8.04 14.78 3.51
N ASP A 24 7.08 15.25 4.29
CA ASP A 24 6.75 16.66 4.41
C ASP A 24 6.39 17.01 5.86
N PHE A 25 6.50 18.30 6.20
CA PHE A 25 5.99 18.87 7.43
C PHE A 25 5.12 20.08 7.08
N ASN A 26 3.84 19.99 7.42
CA ASN A 26 2.84 20.96 7.00
C ASN A 26 1.82 21.23 8.10
N SER A 27 0.88 22.13 7.84
CA SER A 27 -0.27 22.40 8.70
C SER A 27 -1.55 22.31 7.89
N LEU A 28 -2.63 21.83 8.52
CA LEU A 28 -3.94 21.74 7.91
C LEU A 28 -4.97 22.44 8.78
N GLU A 29 -5.77 23.31 8.16
CA GLU A 29 -6.92 23.94 8.82
C GLU A 29 -8.02 22.91 9.07
N LYS A 30 -8.91 23.21 10.02
CA LYS A 30 -10.04 22.36 10.35
C LYS A 30 -10.90 22.05 9.11
N ASP A 31 -11.27 20.79 8.95
CA ASP A 31 -12.15 20.28 7.89
C ASP A 31 -11.61 20.47 6.46
N ASN A 32 -10.34 20.89 6.31
CA ASN A 32 -9.65 20.92 5.03
C ASN A 32 -8.99 19.57 4.73
N GLU A 33 -8.62 19.39 3.47
CA GLU A 33 -7.92 18.21 2.98
C GLU A 33 -6.62 18.63 2.30
N LEU A 34 -5.58 17.81 2.44
CA LEU A 34 -4.32 17.97 1.72
C LEU A 34 -3.99 16.70 0.96
N PHE A 35 -3.47 16.86 -0.26
CA PHE A 35 -3.16 15.76 -1.17
C PHE A 35 -1.67 15.75 -1.53
N TYR A 36 -1.07 14.56 -1.49
CA TYR A 36 0.29 14.30 -1.99
C TYR A 36 0.20 13.30 -3.14
N ASN A 37 0.69 13.69 -4.32
CA ASN A 37 0.74 12.79 -5.47
C ASN A 37 2.06 12.00 -5.43
N ILE A 38 1.97 10.68 -5.58
CA ILE A 38 3.09 9.75 -5.58
C ILE A 38 3.02 8.94 -6.87
N LEU A 39 4.02 9.08 -7.73
CA LEU A 39 4.20 8.19 -8.87
C LEU A 39 5.24 7.14 -8.51
N LEU A 40 4.83 5.88 -8.57
CA LEU A 40 5.72 4.73 -8.52
C LEU A 40 6.03 4.31 -9.95
N GLU A 41 7.26 4.50 -10.40
CA GLU A 41 7.70 4.10 -11.76
C GLU A 41 7.87 2.58 -11.88
N GLU A 42 8.19 1.95 -10.75
CA GLU A 42 8.35 0.51 -10.60
C GLU A 42 7.34 -0.03 -9.59
N ASP A 43 7.12 -1.33 -9.67
CA ASP A 43 6.38 -2.05 -8.64
C ASP A 43 7.11 -1.97 -7.30
N SER A 44 6.36 -2.00 -6.20
CA SER A 44 6.88 -1.93 -4.85
C SER A 44 6.49 -3.16 -4.04
N THR A 45 7.48 -3.88 -3.52
CA THR A 45 7.25 -5.07 -2.68
C THR A 45 6.64 -4.72 -1.32
N GLU A 46 7.01 -3.56 -0.78
CA GLU A 46 6.52 -3.07 0.51
C GLU A 46 6.36 -1.56 0.48
N ALA A 47 5.20 -1.06 0.89
CA ALA A 47 4.96 0.37 1.03
C ALA A 47 4.48 0.70 2.44
N VAL A 48 5.04 1.76 3.02
CA VAL A 48 4.73 2.28 4.34
C VAL A 48 4.41 3.76 4.21
N PHE A 49 3.31 4.18 4.83
CA PHE A 49 2.90 5.57 4.96
C PHE A 49 2.66 5.87 6.42
N SER A 50 3.16 7.01 6.91
CA SER A 50 3.00 7.41 8.30
C SER A 50 2.67 8.88 8.39
N LEU A 51 1.61 9.20 9.13
CA LEU A 51 1.19 10.54 9.49
C LEU A 51 1.35 10.68 11.00
N ASN A 52 1.98 11.76 11.47
CA ASN A 52 2.27 11.97 12.88
C ASN A 52 1.96 13.41 13.26
N TRP A 53 1.31 13.63 14.40
CA TRP A 53 1.06 14.95 14.94
C TRP A 53 1.23 14.97 16.45
N ASN A 54 1.35 16.17 17.01
CA ASN A 54 1.58 16.32 18.44
C ASN A 54 0.27 16.58 19.18
N ARG A 55 0.12 15.95 20.35
CA ARG A 55 -0.87 16.36 21.35
C ARG A 55 -0.54 17.78 21.83
N SER A 56 -1.56 18.61 21.96
CA SER A 56 -1.41 19.95 22.52
C SER A 56 -1.71 19.93 24.01
N VAL A 57 -0.76 20.36 24.85
CA VAL A 57 -0.99 20.53 26.29
C VAL A 57 -1.47 21.95 26.54
N ILE A 58 -2.75 22.09 26.89
CA ILE A 58 -3.42 23.39 27.09
C ILE A 58 -3.12 23.92 28.49
N ASN A 59 -3.24 23.07 29.50
CA ASN A 59 -2.95 23.41 30.89
C ASN A 59 -2.13 22.29 31.53
N ALA A 60 -1.25 22.67 32.46
CA ALA A 60 -0.55 21.72 33.30
C ALA A 60 0.05 22.42 34.53
N PRO A 61 0.23 21.70 35.66
CA PRO A 61 0.83 22.29 36.85
C PRO A 61 2.22 22.91 36.58
N TRP A 62 3.00 22.29 35.69
CA TRP A 62 4.34 22.74 35.29
C TRP A 62 4.37 23.84 34.22
N ILE A 63 3.24 24.14 33.56
CA ILE A 63 3.14 25.22 32.56
C ILE A 63 2.53 26.47 33.21
N ASN A 64 1.42 26.31 33.92
CA ASN A 64 0.61 27.42 34.41
C ASN A 64 -0.07 27.15 35.76
N SER A 65 0.39 26.15 36.52
CA SER A 65 -0.15 25.79 37.84
C SER A 65 -1.64 25.41 37.87
N LYS A 66 -2.25 25.11 36.70
CA LYS A 66 -3.63 24.61 36.59
C LYS A 66 -3.66 23.09 36.46
N GLU A 67 -4.84 22.50 36.64
CA GLU A 67 -5.08 21.08 36.36
C GLU A 67 -4.69 20.73 34.92
N TYR A 68 -4.15 19.52 34.72
CA TYR A 68 -3.72 19.07 33.41
C TYR A 68 -4.90 18.98 32.45
N GLN A 69 -4.75 19.58 31.27
CA GLN A 69 -5.73 19.56 30.20
C GLN A 69 -4.99 19.53 28.87
N GLU A 70 -5.38 18.60 28.00
CA GLU A 70 -4.87 18.49 26.65
C GLU A 70 -5.96 18.64 25.57
N SER A 71 -5.52 18.77 24.33
CA SER A 71 -6.31 18.41 23.15
C SER A 71 -5.49 17.57 22.19
N LEU A 72 -6.19 16.69 21.48
CA LEU A 72 -5.65 15.90 20.39
C LEU A 72 -6.59 16.07 19.19
N ALA A 73 -6.04 16.44 18.04
CA ALA A 73 -6.79 16.47 16.81
C ALA A 73 -7.04 15.04 16.30
N ASP A 74 -8.18 14.84 15.65
CA ASP A 74 -8.53 13.62 14.94
C ASP A 74 -8.06 13.81 13.49
N MET A 75 -6.95 13.18 13.14
CA MET A 75 -6.38 13.22 11.80
C MET A 75 -6.45 11.84 11.15
N SER A 76 -6.58 11.80 9.84
CA SER A 76 -6.58 10.54 9.08
C SER A 76 -5.69 10.61 7.86
N ILE A 77 -5.23 9.45 7.40
CA ILE A 77 -4.54 9.28 6.12
C ILE A 77 -5.26 8.22 5.28
N SER A 78 -5.37 8.48 3.98
CA SER A 78 -5.88 7.51 3.01
C SER A 78 -4.98 7.49 1.80
N ILE A 79 -4.78 6.32 1.21
CA ILE A 79 -4.11 6.15 -0.08
C ILE A 79 -5.15 5.77 -1.12
N CYS A 80 -5.23 6.59 -2.18
CA CYS A 80 -6.04 6.32 -3.35
C CYS A 80 -5.13 6.03 -4.54
N ARG A 81 -5.57 5.16 -5.44
CA ARG A 81 -4.92 4.89 -6.73
C ARG A 81 -5.71 5.57 -7.84
N LEU A 82 -5.00 6.18 -8.78
CA LEU A 82 -5.62 6.64 -10.03
C LEU A 82 -5.90 5.41 -10.92
N ASP A 83 -7.17 5.20 -11.29
CA ASP A 83 -7.61 4.18 -12.23
C ASP A 83 -8.38 4.85 -13.37
N GLY A 84 -7.68 5.17 -14.46
CA GLY A 84 -8.21 6.01 -15.52
C GLY A 84 -8.41 7.45 -15.04
N GLU A 85 -9.66 7.94 -15.08
CA GLU A 85 -10.05 9.26 -14.57
C GLU A 85 -10.52 9.22 -13.10
N ASP A 86 -10.73 8.02 -12.53
CA ASP A 86 -11.28 7.83 -11.19
C ASP A 86 -10.19 7.64 -10.13
N LEU A 87 -10.45 8.11 -8.91
CA LEU A 87 -9.64 7.85 -7.72
C LEU A 87 -10.28 6.73 -6.91
N ALA A 88 -9.68 5.55 -6.93
CA ALA A 88 -10.13 4.39 -6.16
C ALA A 88 -9.41 4.36 -4.80
N LEU A 89 -10.17 4.30 -3.70
CA LEU A 89 -9.59 4.09 -2.37
C LEU A 89 -8.87 2.74 -2.33
N TYR A 90 -7.61 2.77 -1.91
CA TYR A 90 -6.76 1.58 -1.80
C TYR A 90 -6.67 1.11 -0.35
N ASP A 91 -6.40 2.03 0.58
CA ASP A 91 -6.38 1.77 2.03
C ASP A 91 -6.51 3.07 2.85
N PHE A 92 -6.80 2.98 4.15
CA PHE A 92 -6.89 4.13 5.05
C PHE A 92 -6.59 3.80 6.52
N SER A 93 -6.29 4.83 7.31
CA SER A 93 -6.08 4.76 8.75
C SER A 93 -6.67 6.04 9.39
N ASP A 94 -7.58 5.87 10.34
CA ASP A 94 -8.41 6.93 10.94
C ASP A 94 -8.63 6.77 12.47
N SER A 95 -7.57 6.39 13.21
CA SER A 95 -7.67 6.21 14.67
C SER A 95 -7.98 7.53 15.39
N ARG A 96 -9.13 7.57 16.05
CA ARG A 96 -9.58 8.77 16.80
C ARG A 96 -8.84 9.03 18.10
N ILE A 97 -7.99 8.11 18.54
CA ILE A 97 -7.35 8.14 19.88
C ILE A 97 -5.84 8.35 19.77
N ASP A 98 -5.25 7.87 18.68
CA ASP A 98 -3.82 7.93 18.46
C ASP A 98 -3.42 9.28 17.86
N ASN A 99 -2.12 9.60 17.97
CA ASN A 99 -1.52 10.77 17.33
C ASN A 99 -0.58 10.37 16.17
N VAL A 100 -0.82 9.16 15.66
CA VAL A 100 -0.09 8.53 14.57
C VAL A 100 -1.07 7.70 13.77
N GLU A 101 -1.05 7.88 12.45
CA GLU A 101 -1.68 6.95 11.51
C GLU A 101 -0.60 6.24 10.71
N HIS A 102 -0.87 4.99 10.35
CA HIS A 102 0.08 4.16 9.64
C HIS A 102 -0.60 3.17 8.71
N ILE A 103 -0.17 3.17 7.44
CA ILE A 103 -0.62 2.22 6.42
C ILE A 103 0.58 1.38 5.98
N TYR A 104 0.43 0.05 5.99
CA TYR A 104 1.46 -0.89 5.54
C TYR A 104 0.91 -1.88 4.52
N LEU A 105 1.40 -1.76 3.29
CA LEU A 105 1.00 -2.55 2.14
C LEU A 105 2.13 -3.48 1.71
N ARG A 106 1.79 -4.72 1.33
CA ARG A 106 2.73 -5.69 0.77
C ARG A 106 2.33 -5.97 -0.67
N GLY A 107 3.09 -5.37 -1.58
CA GLY A 107 2.82 -5.37 -3.00
C GLY A 107 1.96 -4.18 -3.42
N LEU A 108 2.57 -3.15 -3.97
CA LEU A 108 1.92 -1.98 -4.54
C LEU A 108 2.36 -1.85 -5.99
N PRO A 109 1.45 -2.03 -6.97
CA PRO A 109 1.83 -1.93 -8.38
C PRO A 109 2.32 -0.54 -8.75
N LYS A 110 3.12 -0.44 -9.81
CA LYS A 110 3.47 0.86 -10.40
C LYS A 110 2.23 1.66 -10.79
N GLY A 111 2.35 2.97 -10.73
CA GLY A 111 1.27 3.90 -11.09
C GLY A 111 1.21 5.14 -10.23
N MET A 112 0.16 5.93 -10.46
CA MET A 112 -0.10 7.16 -9.74
C MET A 112 -0.99 6.89 -8.53
N TYR A 113 -0.55 7.38 -7.39
CA TYR A 113 -1.23 7.31 -6.11
C TYR A 113 -1.40 8.71 -5.54
N GLN A 114 -2.41 8.87 -4.71
CA GLN A 114 -2.65 10.09 -3.98
C GLN A 114 -2.83 9.77 -2.50
N LEU A 115 -1.99 10.35 -1.65
CA LEU A 115 -2.23 10.35 -0.21
C LEU A 115 -3.09 11.55 0.13
N LYS A 116 -4.20 11.27 0.81
CA LYS A 116 -5.12 12.26 1.35
C LYS A 116 -4.91 12.34 2.86
N VAL A 117 -4.74 13.55 3.38
CA VAL A 117 -4.69 13.85 4.81
C VAL A 117 -5.88 14.72 5.17
N THR A 118 -6.56 14.39 6.27
CA THR A 118 -7.67 15.21 6.81
C THR A 118 -7.49 15.47 8.30
N THR A 119 -8.20 16.48 8.83
CA THR A 119 -8.18 16.81 10.25
C THR A 119 -9.49 17.46 10.70
N ASN A 120 -9.89 17.24 11.95
CA ASN A 120 -11.02 17.93 12.58
C ASN A 120 -10.66 19.26 13.27
N ALA A 121 -9.38 19.63 13.29
CA ALA A 121 -8.87 20.83 13.96
C ALA A 121 -7.58 21.34 13.29
N PHE A 122 -7.30 22.64 13.42
CA PHE A 122 -6.02 23.19 12.97
C PHE A 122 -4.85 22.45 13.62
N THR A 123 -4.01 21.81 12.81
CA THR A 123 -2.97 20.90 13.29
C THR A 123 -1.72 20.95 12.43
N HIS A 124 -0.55 20.97 13.06
CA HIS A 124 0.74 20.72 12.40
C HIS A 124 1.02 19.22 12.42
N PHE A 125 1.51 18.69 11.31
CA PHE A 125 1.78 17.26 11.16
C PHE A 125 3.04 17.03 10.34
N GLY A 126 3.67 15.88 10.58
CA GLY A 126 4.68 15.30 9.71
C GLY A 126 4.10 14.10 8.98
N ILE A 127 4.39 13.99 7.69
CA ILE A 127 4.06 12.81 6.88
C ILE A 127 5.34 12.25 6.28
N ALA A 128 5.43 10.93 6.21
CA ALA A 128 6.53 10.25 5.54
C ALA A 128 6.04 8.98 4.84
N TRP A 129 6.70 8.62 3.75
CA TRP A 129 6.44 7.39 3.03
C TRP A 129 7.71 6.74 2.50
N ARG A 130 7.58 5.44 2.27
CA ARG A 130 8.63 4.57 1.75
C ARG A 130 7.98 3.42 0.99
N ALA A 131 8.34 3.25 -0.27
CA ALA A 131 7.91 2.19 -1.16
C ALA A 131 9.17 1.50 -1.71
N GLU A 132 9.47 0.28 -1.25
CA GLU A 132 10.68 -0.43 -1.67
C GLU A 132 10.45 -1.06 -3.05
N PRO A 133 11.18 -0.61 -4.10
CA PRO A 133 10.99 -1.16 -5.43
C PRO A 133 11.31 -2.65 -5.48
N GLY A 134 10.56 -3.38 -6.29
CA GLY A 134 10.79 -4.81 -6.52
C GLY A 134 9.61 -5.47 -7.21
N ASN A 135 9.80 -6.73 -7.60
CA ASN A 135 8.83 -7.45 -8.41
C ASN A 135 7.60 -7.88 -7.59
N LEU A 136 6.42 -7.73 -8.18
CA LEU A 136 5.20 -8.32 -7.64
C LEU A 136 5.04 -9.79 -8.03
N PRO A 137 4.17 -10.52 -7.32
CA PRO A 137 3.80 -11.87 -7.69
C PRO A 137 3.39 -11.97 -9.16
N GLU A 138 4.00 -12.93 -9.87
CA GLU A 138 3.77 -13.12 -11.30
C GLU A 138 3.59 -14.60 -11.64
N LEU A 139 3.07 -14.87 -12.83
CA LEU A 139 2.91 -16.21 -13.37
C LEU A 139 3.81 -16.40 -14.58
N GLU A 140 4.57 -17.49 -14.57
CA GLU A 140 5.22 -18.05 -15.75
C GLU A 140 4.55 -19.37 -16.13
N ILE A 141 4.20 -19.53 -17.42
CA ILE A 141 3.47 -20.71 -17.90
C ILE A 141 4.33 -21.45 -18.92
N ASN A 142 4.66 -22.70 -18.59
CA ASN A 142 5.45 -23.59 -19.41
C ASN A 142 4.58 -24.78 -19.84
N ILE A 143 4.41 -24.98 -21.14
CA ILE A 143 3.52 -26.01 -21.69
C ILE A 143 4.36 -27.12 -22.32
N ASN A 144 4.16 -28.35 -21.84
CA ASN A 144 4.75 -29.56 -22.40
C ASN A 144 3.68 -30.43 -23.08
N LEU A 145 4.08 -31.58 -23.65
CA LEU A 145 3.16 -32.47 -24.37
C LEU A 145 2.02 -33.06 -23.50
N GLN A 146 2.21 -33.13 -22.19
CA GLN A 146 1.26 -33.79 -21.27
C GLN A 146 0.70 -32.84 -20.21
N ASP A 147 1.43 -31.78 -19.86
CA ASP A 147 1.14 -30.95 -18.70
C ASP A 147 1.36 -29.46 -19.00
N VAL A 148 0.60 -28.62 -18.30
CA VAL A 148 0.83 -27.19 -18.13
C VAL A 148 1.48 -27.00 -16.75
N ARG A 149 2.70 -26.46 -16.75
CA ARG A 149 3.41 -26.04 -15.55
C ARG A 149 3.19 -24.54 -15.36
N ILE A 150 2.73 -24.18 -14.18
CA ILE A 150 2.44 -22.80 -13.78
C ILE A 150 3.36 -22.50 -12.60
N GLU A 151 4.34 -21.65 -12.84
CA GLU A 151 5.27 -21.18 -11.82
C GLU A 151 4.80 -19.82 -11.32
N CYS A 152 4.44 -19.76 -10.05
CA CYS A 152 4.13 -18.53 -9.36
C CYS A 152 5.43 -18.00 -8.75
N ASN A 153 5.90 -16.85 -9.20
CA ASN A 153 7.16 -16.23 -8.76
C ASN A 153 6.91 -14.97 -7.93
N ASN A 154 7.95 -14.49 -7.23
CA ASN A 154 7.92 -13.28 -6.39
C ASN A 154 6.78 -13.27 -5.35
N LEU A 155 6.41 -14.43 -4.83
CA LEU A 155 5.34 -14.56 -3.85
C LEU A 155 5.67 -13.89 -2.52
N ILE A 156 4.65 -13.34 -1.88
CA ILE A 156 4.76 -12.65 -0.60
C ILE A 156 4.52 -13.66 0.53
N LYS A 157 5.57 -13.98 1.29
CA LYS A 157 5.48 -14.96 2.39
C LYS A 157 4.37 -14.60 3.39
N GLY A 158 3.55 -15.57 3.74
CA GLY A 158 2.41 -15.46 4.65
C GLY A 158 1.12 -14.95 4.00
N LYS A 159 1.14 -14.50 2.73
CA LYS A 159 -0.08 -14.12 2.01
C LYS A 159 -0.75 -15.33 1.38
N GLU A 160 -2.08 -15.27 1.32
CA GLU A 160 -2.89 -16.21 0.54
C GLU A 160 -2.97 -15.77 -0.92
N PHE A 161 -2.83 -16.74 -1.81
CA PHE A 161 -2.93 -16.59 -3.25
C PHE A 161 -4.00 -17.52 -3.81
N THR A 162 -4.74 -17.04 -4.79
CA THR A 162 -5.72 -17.85 -5.54
C THR A 162 -5.37 -17.86 -7.02
N LEU A 163 -5.01 -19.03 -7.54
CA LEU A 163 -4.89 -19.27 -8.97
C LEU A 163 -6.28 -19.50 -9.56
N GLN A 164 -6.60 -18.74 -10.60
CA GLN A 164 -7.81 -18.91 -11.38
C GLN A 164 -7.49 -19.16 -12.84
N SER A 165 -8.40 -19.84 -13.51
CA SER A 165 -8.36 -19.99 -14.96
C SER A 165 -9.67 -19.57 -15.61
N SER A 166 -9.61 -19.13 -16.85
CA SER A 166 -10.78 -18.84 -17.68
C SER A 166 -10.54 -19.32 -19.12
N TYR A 167 -11.60 -19.56 -19.87
CA TYR A 167 -11.56 -19.82 -21.31
C TYR A 167 -12.08 -18.64 -22.15
N ASP A 168 -12.66 -17.63 -21.51
CA ASP A 168 -13.37 -16.50 -22.16
C ASP A 168 -13.02 -15.13 -21.56
N PHE A 169 -12.17 -15.07 -20.53
CA PHE A 169 -11.85 -13.88 -19.72
C PHE A 169 -12.99 -13.31 -18.88
N GLU A 170 -14.19 -13.88 -18.95
CA GLU A 170 -15.37 -13.43 -18.20
C GLU A 170 -15.63 -14.36 -17.02
N ASN A 171 -15.66 -15.66 -17.29
CA ASN A 171 -15.94 -16.71 -16.32
C ASN A 171 -14.63 -17.29 -15.78
N TRP A 172 -14.29 -16.90 -14.55
CA TRP A 172 -13.08 -17.34 -13.86
C TRP A 172 -13.41 -18.42 -12.84
N ALA A 173 -12.74 -19.57 -12.96
CA ALA A 173 -12.85 -20.67 -12.01
C ALA A 173 -11.59 -20.76 -11.15
N THR A 174 -11.76 -20.88 -9.84
CA THR A 174 -10.66 -21.16 -8.92
C THR A 174 -10.09 -22.55 -9.16
N LYS A 175 -8.77 -22.63 -9.31
CA LYS A 175 -8.00 -23.86 -9.51
C LYS A 175 -7.27 -24.30 -8.25
N HIS A 176 -6.63 -23.33 -7.61
CA HIS A 176 -5.82 -23.58 -6.43
C HIS A 176 -5.82 -22.37 -5.51
N THR A 177 -5.86 -22.60 -4.21
CA THR A 177 -5.70 -21.56 -3.19
C THR A 177 -4.65 -22.05 -2.21
N PHE A 178 -3.66 -21.20 -1.90
CA PHE A 178 -2.53 -21.57 -1.07
C PHE A 178 -1.95 -20.36 -0.34
N THR A 179 -1.38 -20.59 0.84
CA THR A 179 -0.57 -19.59 1.53
C THR A 179 0.89 -19.75 1.14
N ALA A 180 1.53 -18.66 0.70
CA ALA A 180 2.93 -18.70 0.30
C ALA A 180 3.85 -18.85 1.52
N ASN A 181 4.56 -19.97 1.62
CA ASN A 181 5.62 -20.16 2.61
C ASN A 181 6.99 -19.73 2.06
N GLU A 182 7.14 -19.78 0.74
CA GLU A 182 8.32 -19.37 -0.02
C GLU A 182 7.96 -18.31 -1.07
N THR A 183 8.97 -17.79 -1.76
CA THR A 183 8.80 -16.78 -2.83
C THR A 183 8.44 -17.38 -4.18
N SER A 184 8.37 -18.71 -4.27
CA SER A 184 7.89 -19.41 -5.47
C SER A 184 7.00 -20.59 -5.11
N HIS A 185 6.09 -20.92 -6.02
CA HIS A 185 5.20 -22.08 -5.90
C HIS A 185 4.88 -22.63 -7.28
N GLU A 186 5.08 -23.93 -7.48
CA GLU A 186 4.81 -24.60 -8.75
C GLU A 186 3.49 -25.37 -8.68
N ILE A 187 2.66 -25.21 -9.71
CA ILE A 187 1.42 -25.96 -9.91
C ILE A 187 1.51 -26.66 -11.27
N ILE A 188 1.22 -27.96 -11.30
CA ILE A 188 1.20 -28.76 -12.52
C ILE A 188 -0.25 -29.20 -12.80
N GLU A 189 -0.77 -28.80 -13.95
CA GLU A 189 -2.07 -29.25 -14.45
C GLU A 189 -1.90 -30.18 -15.65
N LYS A 190 -2.65 -31.29 -15.67
CA LYS A 190 -2.65 -32.19 -16.84
C LYS A 190 -3.42 -31.56 -18.01
N ILE A 191 -2.85 -31.62 -19.21
CA ILE A 191 -3.55 -31.19 -20.43
C ILE A 191 -4.69 -32.17 -20.70
N ASN A 192 -5.91 -31.68 -20.59
CA ASN A 192 -7.07 -32.40 -21.10
C ASN A 192 -7.15 -32.13 -22.60
N ASN A 193 -7.21 -33.17 -23.44
CA ASN A 193 -7.17 -33.13 -24.92
C ASN A 193 -8.32 -32.33 -25.60
N GLN A 194 -9.04 -31.51 -24.85
CA GLN A 194 -9.97 -30.53 -25.38
C GLN A 194 -9.16 -29.36 -25.94
N LYS A 195 -9.28 -29.10 -27.26
CA LYS A 195 -8.71 -27.92 -27.93
C LYS A 195 -9.38 -26.63 -27.44
N LYS A 196 -9.13 -26.23 -26.19
CA LYS A 196 -9.58 -24.98 -25.60
C LYS A 196 -8.36 -24.20 -25.14
N LYS A 197 -8.36 -22.89 -25.42
CA LYS A 197 -7.38 -21.97 -24.84
C LYS A 197 -7.77 -21.74 -23.40
N PHE A 198 -6.77 -21.73 -22.52
CA PHE A 198 -6.94 -21.36 -21.12
C PHE A 198 -6.08 -20.13 -20.83
N TYR A 199 -6.64 -19.24 -20.03
CA TYR A 199 -5.99 -18.08 -19.47
C TYR A 199 -5.89 -18.27 -17.97
N TYR A 200 -4.79 -17.84 -17.38
CA TYR A 200 -4.55 -17.97 -15.95
C TYR A 200 -4.29 -16.60 -15.34
N ARG A 201 -4.72 -16.41 -14.09
CA ARG A 201 -4.37 -15.26 -13.27
C ARG A 201 -4.16 -15.70 -11.84
N ILE A 202 -3.31 -14.99 -11.13
CA ILE A 202 -3.13 -15.16 -9.70
C ILE A 202 -3.68 -13.93 -9.00
N LEU A 203 -4.50 -14.15 -7.97
CA LEU A 203 -5.13 -13.10 -7.17
C LEU A 203 -4.56 -13.13 -5.76
N TRP A 204 -4.35 -11.95 -5.17
CA TRP A 204 -3.97 -11.76 -3.78
C TRP A 204 -4.44 -10.39 -3.27
N ASN A 205 -4.56 -10.23 -1.96
CA ASN A 205 -4.84 -8.94 -1.33
C ASN A 205 -3.52 -8.25 -0.90
N PRO A 206 -3.19 -7.07 -1.44
CA PRO A 206 -2.00 -6.32 -1.06
C PRO A 206 -2.08 -5.77 0.38
N VAL A 207 -3.29 -5.51 0.89
CA VAL A 207 -3.54 -5.04 2.26
C VAL A 207 -3.34 -6.18 3.26
N ASN A 208 -2.60 -5.93 4.35
CA ASN A 208 -2.34 -6.93 5.40
C ASN A 208 -3.53 -7.15 6.33
#